data_AF-A0A3N5GQN0-F1
#
_entry.id   AF-A0A3N5GQN0-F1
#
_cell.length_a   1.000
_cell.length_b   1.000
_cell.length_c   1.000
_cell.angle_alpha   90.00
_cell.angle_beta   90.00
_cell.angle_gamma   90.00
#
_symmetry.space_group_name_H-M   'P 1'
#
loop_
_entity.id
_entity.type
_entity.pdbx_description
1 polymer ?
#
loop_
_entity_poly.entity_id
_entity_poly.type
_entity_poly.pdbx_seq_one_letter_code
_entity_poly.pdbx_strand_id
1 'polypeptide(L)'
;MKNLSTVTERLSSGQGSLGKLLQDDQFARTLTETTRNFEVLSVRLNKGEGTAGKLLTDDALYKQLTSMTERFEKVAAQMSEGEGSASKLLNDKQLYENLNQAATELRGLLADIRKDPRKYLSVRVSIF
;
A
#
# COMPACT_ATOMS: atom_id res chain seq x y z
N MET A 1 -1.10 30.79 -22.45
CA MET A 1 -2.31 30.03 -22.04
C MET A 1 -3.22 29.57 -23.19
N LYS A 2 -3.05 30.05 -24.44
CA LYS A 2 -3.94 29.69 -25.58
C LYS A 2 -4.10 28.17 -25.82
N ASN A 3 -3.05 27.38 -25.63
CA ASN A 3 -3.09 25.94 -25.94
C ASN A 3 -3.95 25.11 -24.96
N LEU A 4 -4.01 25.48 -23.67
CA LEU A 4 -4.82 24.75 -22.70
C LEU A 4 -6.31 24.97 -22.97
N SER A 5 -6.70 26.22 -23.25
CA SER A 5 -8.07 26.56 -23.63
C SER A 5 -8.52 25.79 -24.88
N THR A 6 -7.69 25.73 -25.93
CA THR A 6 -8.00 24.97 -27.14
C THR A 6 -8.08 23.46 -26.91
N VAL A 7 -7.26 22.90 -26.02
CA VAL A 7 -7.33 21.47 -25.67
C VAL A 7 -8.63 21.18 -24.90
N THR A 8 -8.98 21.98 -23.90
CA THR A 8 -10.22 21.84 -23.12
C THR A 8 -11.46 22.03 -24.00
N GLU A 9 -11.42 22.96 -24.96
CA GLU A 9 -12.52 23.25 -25.89
C GLU A 9 -12.75 22.13 -26.91
N ARG A 10 -11.66 21.49 -27.39
CA ARG A 10 -11.73 20.29 -28.25
C ARG A 10 -12.23 19.07 -27.48
N LEU A 11 -11.86 18.97 -26.21
CA LEU A 11 -12.35 17.96 -25.27
C LEU A 11 -13.86 18.12 -25.02
N SER A 12 -14.32 19.33 -24.70
CA SER A 12 -15.74 19.60 -24.44
C SER A 12 -16.62 19.50 -25.68
N SER A 13 -16.06 19.75 -26.87
CA SER A 13 -16.77 19.62 -28.15
C SER A 13 -16.77 18.20 -28.72
N GLY A 14 -16.14 17.23 -28.04
CA GLY A 14 -16.09 15.84 -28.50
C GLY A 14 -15.19 15.60 -29.71
N GLN A 15 -14.33 16.56 -30.05
CA GLN A 15 -13.45 16.47 -31.21
C GLN A 15 -12.19 15.65 -30.89
N GLY A 16 -11.87 14.70 -31.79
CA GLY A 16 -10.74 13.77 -31.61
C GLY A 16 -11.13 12.50 -30.83
N SER A 17 -10.23 11.52 -30.79
CA SER A 17 -10.49 10.21 -30.16
C SER A 17 -10.81 10.30 -28.67
N LEU A 18 -10.12 11.18 -27.94
CA LEU A 18 -10.38 11.46 -26.52
C LEU A 18 -11.73 12.15 -26.28
N GLY A 19 -12.11 13.11 -27.11
CA GLY A 19 -13.41 13.78 -27.01
C GLY A 19 -14.57 12.82 -27.29
N LYS A 20 -14.43 11.97 -28.32
CA LYS A 20 -15.41 10.92 -28.64
C LYS A 20 -15.53 9.89 -27.52
N LEU A 21 -14.42 9.47 -26.92
CA LEU A 21 -14.41 8.55 -25.80
C LEU A 21 -15.12 9.11 -24.56
N LEU A 22 -15.00 10.42 -24.31
CA LEU A 22 -15.67 11.08 -23.19
C LEU A 22 -17.15 11.34 -23.41
N GLN A 23 -17.59 11.39 -24.66
CA GLN A 23 -19.01 11.43 -25.03
C GLN A 23 -19.62 10.03 -25.19
N ASP A 24 -18.83 8.97 -25.02
CA ASP A 24 -19.29 7.61 -25.19
C ASP A 24 -20.06 7.13 -23.94
N ASP A 25 -21.36 6.85 -24.13
CA ASP A 25 -22.25 6.40 -23.07
C ASP A 25 -21.83 5.05 -22.48
N GLN A 26 -21.24 4.16 -23.29
CA GLN A 26 -20.77 2.86 -22.83
C GLN A 26 -19.54 3.04 -21.93
N PHE A 27 -18.61 3.90 -22.29
CA PHE A 27 -17.46 4.26 -21.45
C PHE A 27 -17.90 4.89 -20.13
N ALA A 28 -18.84 5.83 -20.16
CA ALA A 28 -19.39 6.45 -18.95
C ALA A 28 -20.04 5.41 -18.01
N ARG A 29 -20.76 4.43 -18.57
CA ARG A 29 -21.33 3.30 -17.80
C ARG A 29 -20.25 2.41 -17.21
N THR A 30 -19.26 2.00 -18.01
CA THR A 30 -18.14 1.18 -17.53
C THR A 30 -17.34 1.90 -16.42
N LEU A 31 -17.14 3.20 -16.53
CA LEU A 31 -16.46 4.00 -15.50
C LEU A 31 -17.28 4.05 -14.20
N THR A 32 -18.60 4.18 -14.33
CA THR A 32 -19.53 4.17 -13.20
C THR A 32 -19.53 2.81 -12.49
N GLU A 33 -19.60 1.71 -13.24
CA GLU A 33 -19.52 0.34 -12.71
C GLU A 33 -18.18 0.06 -12.03
N THR A 34 -17.08 0.51 -12.63
CA THR A 34 -15.73 0.39 -12.05
C THR A 34 -15.64 1.13 -10.73
N THR A 35 -16.16 2.36 -10.67
CA THR A 35 -16.17 3.18 -9.44
C THR A 35 -16.98 2.49 -8.34
N ARG A 36 -18.14 1.92 -8.69
CA ARG A 36 -18.97 1.16 -7.76
C ARG A 36 -18.28 -0.10 -7.25
N ASN A 37 -17.64 -0.86 -8.13
CA ASN A 37 -16.89 -2.05 -7.75
C ASN A 37 -15.71 -1.70 -6.83
N PHE A 38 -15.04 -0.57 -7.08
CA PHE A 38 -13.96 -0.06 -6.25
C PHE A 38 -14.46 0.38 -4.86
N GLU A 39 -15.62 1.04 -4.79
CA GLU A 39 -16.25 1.40 -3.51
C GLU A 39 -16.58 0.15 -2.69
N VAL A 40 -17.20 -0.87 -3.32
CA VAL A 40 -17.50 -2.14 -2.66
C VAL A 40 -16.23 -2.82 -2.16
N LEU A 41 -15.19 -2.89 -2.98
CA LEU A 41 -13.90 -3.46 -2.57
C LEU A 41 -13.30 -2.69 -1.38
N SER A 42 -13.31 -1.35 -1.43
CA SER A 42 -12.78 -0.50 -0.37
C SER A 42 -13.53 -0.69 0.94
N VAL A 43 -14.86 -0.81 0.90
CA VAL A 43 -15.69 -1.11 2.08
C VAL A 43 -15.35 -2.48 2.65
N ARG A 44 -15.19 -3.50 1.80
CA ARG A 44 -14.83 -4.86 2.22
C ARG A 44 -13.43 -4.93 2.84
N LEU A 45 -12.46 -4.22 2.27
CA LEU A 45 -11.11 -4.11 2.83
C LEU A 45 -11.14 -3.42 4.20
N ASN A 46 -11.86 -2.30 4.33
CA ASN A 46 -12.02 -1.60 5.61
C ASN A 46 -12.77 -2.43 6.67
N LYS A 47 -13.65 -3.33 6.24
CA LYS A 47 -14.35 -4.28 7.11
C LYS A 47 -13.53 -5.53 7.45
N GLY A 48 -12.32 -5.65 6.90
CA GLY A 48 -11.45 -6.79 7.19
C GLY A 48 -11.81 -8.06 6.42
N GLU A 49 -12.57 -7.96 5.32
CA GLU A 49 -12.98 -9.11 4.54
C GLU A 49 -11.88 -9.57 3.56
N GLY A 50 -11.75 -10.89 3.39
CA GLY A 50 -10.68 -11.48 2.56
C GLY A 50 -9.29 -11.36 3.20
N THR A 51 -8.28 -11.93 2.57
CA THR A 51 -6.91 -11.95 3.13
C THR A 51 -6.29 -10.56 3.25
N ALA A 52 -6.47 -9.68 2.26
CA ALA A 52 -5.96 -8.31 2.31
C ALA A 52 -6.70 -7.44 3.33
N GLY A 53 -8.02 -7.57 3.44
CA GLY A 53 -8.80 -6.89 4.48
C GLY A 53 -8.36 -7.34 5.87
N LYS A 54 -8.32 -8.66 6.12
CA LYS A 54 -7.83 -9.22 7.39
C LYS A 54 -6.42 -8.72 7.72
N LEU A 55 -5.52 -8.69 6.75
CA LEU A 55 -4.16 -8.22 6.95
C LEU A 55 -4.10 -6.73 7.38
N LEU A 56 -5.00 -5.90 6.86
CA LEU A 56 -5.06 -4.46 7.15
C LEU A 56 -5.80 -4.13 8.45
N THR A 57 -6.80 -4.93 8.83
CA THR A 57 -7.68 -4.64 9.96
C THR A 57 -7.39 -5.47 11.20
N ASP A 58 -6.73 -6.62 11.06
CA ASP A 58 -6.54 -7.55 12.15
C ASP A 58 -5.24 -7.22 12.91
N ASP A 59 -5.35 -7.17 14.24
CA ASP A 59 -4.22 -7.14 15.16
C ASP A 59 -3.30 -8.35 14.96
N ALA A 60 -3.70 -9.36 14.17
CA ALA A 60 -2.89 -10.52 13.79
C ALA A 60 -1.50 -10.15 13.26
N LEU A 61 -1.36 -9.08 12.46
CA LEU A 61 -0.05 -8.67 11.93
C LEU A 61 0.83 -8.07 13.03
N TYR A 62 0.22 -7.23 13.89
CA TYR A 62 0.88 -6.71 15.08
C TYR A 62 1.28 -7.85 16.03
N LYS A 63 0.38 -8.79 16.30
CA LYS A 63 0.62 -9.98 17.14
C LYS A 63 1.67 -10.92 16.55
N GLN A 64 1.69 -11.12 15.23
CA GLN A 64 2.73 -11.89 14.56
C GLN A 64 4.08 -11.20 14.65
N LEU A 65 4.14 -9.89 14.42
CA LEU A 65 5.37 -9.12 14.59
C LEU A 65 5.87 -9.21 16.03
N THR A 66 5.00 -8.98 17.02
CA THR A 66 5.34 -9.12 18.44
C THR A 66 5.82 -10.52 18.77
N SER A 67 5.11 -11.58 18.32
CA SER A 67 5.53 -12.96 18.57
C SER A 67 6.85 -13.31 17.87
N MET A 68 7.11 -12.77 16.68
CA MET A 68 8.39 -12.92 16.00
C MET A 68 9.50 -12.23 16.79
N THR A 69 9.25 -11.03 17.32
CA THR A 69 10.20 -10.31 18.18
C THR A 69 10.48 -11.09 19.47
N GLU A 70 9.45 -11.61 20.15
CA GLU A 70 9.63 -12.44 21.36
C GLU A 70 10.43 -13.72 21.08
N ARG A 71 10.17 -14.38 19.94
CA ARG A 71 10.93 -15.56 19.52
C ARG A 71 12.37 -15.20 19.19
N PHE A 72 12.57 -14.07 18.52
CA PHE A 72 13.90 -13.56 18.20
C PHE A 72 14.67 -13.21 19.48
N GLU A 73 14.04 -12.55 20.45
CA GLU A 73 14.62 -12.28 21.77
C GLU A 73 14.98 -13.57 22.51
N LYS A 74 14.11 -14.59 22.48
CA LYS A 74 14.43 -15.90 23.09
C LYS A 74 15.62 -16.59 22.43
N VAL A 75 15.67 -16.59 21.10
CA VAL A 75 16.82 -17.13 20.35
C VAL A 75 18.07 -16.31 20.67
N ALA A 76 17.96 -14.99 20.76
CA ALA A 76 19.07 -14.11 21.12
C ALA A 76 19.57 -14.35 22.55
N ALA A 77 18.66 -14.55 23.51
CA ALA A 77 18.99 -14.88 24.89
C ALA A 77 19.67 -16.26 25.00
N GLN A 78 19.12 -17.29 24.35
CA GLN A 78 19.72 -18.63 24.31
C GLN A 78 21.08 -18.65 23.62
N MET A 79 21.30 -17.77 22.64
CA MET A 79 22.60 -17.61 21.97
C MET A 79 23.58 -16.73 22.76
N SER A 80 23.10 -15.87 23.66
CA SER A 80 23.95 -15.11 24.58
C SER A 80 24.59 -15.98 25.67
N GLU A 81 24.00 -17.15 25.96
CA GLU A 81 24.57 -18.17 26.85
C GLU A 81 25.64 -19.05 26.18
N GLY A 82 25.76 -19.01 24.85
CA GLY A 82 26.76 -19.77 24.08
C GLY A 82 27.84 -18.87 23.46
N GLU A 83 29.11 -19.13 23.76
CA GLU A 83 30.23 -18.39 23.15
C GLU A 83 30.39 -18.74 21.66
N GLY A 84 30.03 -17.80 20.76
CA GLY A 84 30.14 -18.01 19.31
C GLY A 84 29.88 -16.76 18.45
N SER A 85 30.23 -16.82 17.16
CA SER A 85 30.09 -15.70 16.19
C SER A 85 28.66 -15.20 16.01
N ALA A 86 27.67 -16.08 16.21
CA ALA A 86 26.27 -15.73 16.13
C ALA A 86 25.79 -14.95 17.38
N SER A 87 26.41 -15.17 18.55
CA SER A 87 26.22 -14.36 19.76
C SER A 87 26.78 -12.94 19.61
N LYS A 88 27.90 -12.80 18.87
CA LYS A 88 28.47 -11.50 18.49
C LYS A 88 27.61 -10.74 17.48
N LEU A 89 26.97 -11.44 16.55
CA LEU A 89 26.07 -10.84 15.55
C LEU A 89 24.75 -10.37 16.17
N LEU A 90 24.23 -11.09 17.16
CA LEU A 90 22.98 -10.73 17.86
C LEU A 90 23.17 -9.60 18.88
N ASN A 91 24.34 -9.54 19.51
CA ASN A 91 24.74 -8.41 20.36
C ASN A 91 25.32 -7.24 19.55
N ASP A 92 25.26 -7.31 18.22
CA ASP A 92 25.72 -6.23 17.37
C ASP A 92 24.75 -5.04 17.48
N LYS A 93 25.20 -3.99 18.16
CA LYS A 93 24.46 -2.73 18.29
C LYS A 93 24.02 -2.18 16.94
N GLN A 94 24.83 -2.34 15.90
CA GLN A 94 24.52 -1.88 14.55
C GLN A 94 23.28 -2.58 13.99
N LEU A 95 23.12 -3.89 14.23
CA LEU A 95 21.95 -4.64 13.77
C LEU A 95 20.68 -4.17 14.49
N TYR A 96 20.77 -3.97 15.80
CA TYR A 96 19.65 -3.46 16.60
C TYR A 96 19.21 -2.06 16.14
N GLU A 97 20.18 -1.17 15.89
CA GLU A 97 19.93 0.18 15.36
C GLU A 97 19.28 0.12 13.97
N ASN A 98 19.81 -0.70 13.07
CA ASN A 98 19.27 -0.86 11.71
C ASN A 98 17.83 -1.41 11.73
N LEU A 99 17.53 -2.39 12.58
CA LEU A 99 16.18 -2.94 12.74
C LEU A 99 15.21 -1.89 13.29
N ASN A 100 15.64 -1.12 14.28
CA ASN A 100 14.81 -0.08 14.88
C ASN A 100 14.55 1.08 13.90
N GLN A 101 15.55 1.42 13.09
CA GLN A 101 15.39 2.39 12.00
C GLN A 101 14.43 1.86 10.93
N ALA A 102 14.59 0.63 10.47
CA ALA A 102 13.67 0.01 9.50
C ALA A 102 12.22 -0.01 10.02
N ALA A 103 12.01 -0.35 11.30
CA ALA A 103 10.70 -0.32 11.94
C ALA A 103 10.11 1.10 12.04
N THR A 104 10.97 2.12 12.14
CA THR A 104 10.55 3.53 12.15
C THR A 104 10.17 4.01 10.76
N GLU A 105 10.97 3.69 9.75
CA GLU A 105 10.68 3.99 8.34
C GLU A 105 9.39 3.30 7.88
N LEU A 106 9.18 2.03 8.25
CA LEU A 106 7.95 1.30 7.94
C LEU A 106 6.72 1.97 8.57
N ARG A 107 6.81 2.40 9.84
CA ARG A 107 5.73 3.16 10.49
C ARG A 107 5.43 4.47 9.76
N GLY A 108 6.47 5.17 9.31
CA GLY A 108 6.33 6.38 8.48
C GLY A 108 5.60 6.10 7.18
N LEU A 109 6.01 5.06 6.45
CA LEU A 109 5.36 4.63 5.22
C LEU A 109 3.88 4.27 5.44
N LEU A 110 3.57 3.50 6.49
CA LEU A 110 2.19 3.13 6.81
C LEU A 110 1.35 4.36 7.15
N ALA A 111 1.91 5.33 7.88
CA ALA A 111 1.24 6.59 8.18
C ALA A 111 0.98 7.40 6.90
N ASP A 112 1.92 7.43 5.96
CA ASP A 112 1.80 8.13 4.69
C ASP A 112 0.77 7.46 3.76
N ILE A 113 0.75 6.12 3.69
CA ILE A 113 -0.28 5.36 2.96
C ILE A 113 -1.66 5.62 3.56
N ARG A 114 -1.79 5.69 4.89
CA ARG A 114 -3.05 6.02 5.55
C ARG A 114 -3.53 7.43 5.25
N LYS A 115 -2.61 8.39 5.11
CA LYS A 115 -2.92 9.79 4.78
C LYS A 115 -3.27 9.98 3.31
N ASP A 116 -2.51 9.37 2.39
CA ASP A 116 -2.77 9.43 0.95
C ASP A 116 -2.44 8.11 0.25
N PRO A 117 -3.40 7.16 0.22
CA PRO A 117 -3.16 5.84 -0.35
C PRO A 117 -2.93 5.87 -1.87
N ARG A 118 -3.41 6.92 -2.57
CA ARG A 118 -3.30 7.04 -4.04
C ARG A 118 -1.87 7.34 -4.50
N LYS A 119 -1.04 7.94 -3.64
CA LYS A 119 0.37 8.23 -3.93
C LYS A 119 1.20 6.96 -4.10
N TYR A 120 0.85 5.88 -3.39
CA TYR A 120 1.60 4.62 -3.38
C TYR A 120 0.89 3.46 -4.09
N LEU A 121 -0.43 3.53 -4.25
CA LEU A 121 -1.22 2.56 -5.02
C LEU A 121 -1.58 3.15 -6.39
N SER A 122 -0.62 3.18 -7.31
CA SER A 122 -0.90 3.47 -8.71
C SER A 122 -1.44 2.23 -9.41
N VAL A 123 -2.77 2.10 -9.53
CA VAL A 123 -3.38 1.04 -10.34
C VAL A 123 -3.17 1.40 -11.81
N ARG A 124 -2.20 0.73 -12.46
CA ARG A 124 -1.99 0.87 -13.90
C ARG A 124 -2.97 -0.07 -14.61
N VAL A 125 -4.15 0.44 -14.97
CA VAL A 125 -5.11 -0.31 -15.79
C VAL A 125 -4.51 -0.47 -17.19
N SER A 126 -4.08 -1.68 -17.52
CA SER A 126 -3.73 -2.04 -18.88
C SER A 126 -5.00 -2.57 -19.54
N ILE A 127 -5.52 -1.80 -20.48
CA ILE A 127 -6.67 -2.18 -21.30
C ILE A 127 -6.13 -3.07 -22.41
N PHE A 128 -6.54 -4.35 -22.43
CA PHE A 128 -6.39 -5.26 -23.56
C PHE A 128 -7.73 -5.36 -24.28
#